data_AF-A0A960X1N6-F1
#
_entry.id   AF-A0A960X1N6-F1
#
_cell.length_a   1.000
_cell.length_b   1.000
_cell.length_c   1.000
_cell.angle_alpha   90.00
_cell.angle_beta   90.00
_cell.angle_gamma   90.00
#
_symmetry.space_group_name_H-M   'P 1'
#
loop_
_entity.id
_entity.type
_entity.pdbx_description
1 polymer ?
#
loop_
_entity_poly.entity_id
_entity_poly.type
_entity_poly.pdbx_seq_one_letter_code
_entity_poly.pdbx_strand_id
1 'polypeptide(L)'
;VEDGVLVPTLREVDKMRLSQMVTTYNSLVEKARARKLPADNNRPGIATVTNFGTFGIVWATPIPLPEQNLVLGLGAGMKTPHWSAEVNQFIPLTMAELTLSFDHRILDGGGAGRLLSRVAELLQSPEKL
;
A
#
# COMPACT_ATOMS: atom_id res chain seq x y z
N VAL A 1 1.63 16.35 14.14
CA VAL A 1 1.30 15.39 15.20
C VAL A 1 2.39 15.54 16.25
N GLU A 2 2.07 15.99 17.47
CA GLU A 2 3.05 16.20 18.57
C GLU A 2 3.90 14.95 18.90
N ASP A 3 3.45 13.81 18.38
CA ASP A 3 3.78 12.48 18.84
C ASP A 3 4.50 11.59 17.80
N GLY A 4 4.80 12.13 16.62
CA GLY A 4 5.49 11.44 15.54
C GLY A 4 4.63 10.46 14.74
N VAL A 5 5.24 9.85 13.72
CA VAL A 5 4.63 8.82 12.86
C VAL A 5 5.10 7.45 13.35
N LEU A 6 4.16 6.54 13.60
CA LEU A 6 4.47 5.13 13.92
C LEU A 6 4.33 4.28 12.66
N VAL A 7 5.28 3.37 12.44
CA VAL A 7 5.29 2.44 11.29
C VAL A 7 5.37 1.00 11.82
N PRO A 8 4.25 0.45 12.33
CA PRO A 8 4.25 -0.89 12.90
C PRO A 8 4.32 -1.95 11.79
N THR A 9 5.07 -3.02 12.04
CA THR A 9 5.29 -4.09 11.07
C THR A 9 4.42 -5.32 11.37
N LEU A 10 3.72 -5.80 10.33
CA LEU A 10 3.11 -7.12 10.28
C LEU A 10 4.14 -8.15 9.80
N ARG A 11 4.21 -9.31 10.46
CA ARG A 11 5.17 -10.38 10.18
C ARG A 11 4.50 -11.55 9.50
N GLU A 12 5.25 -12.26 8.66
CA GLU A 12 4.81 -13.50 8.00
C GLU A 12 3.47 -13.38 7.26
N VAL A 13 3.25 -12.21 6.63
CA VAL A 13 2.00 -11.92 5.91
C VAL A 13 1.75 -12.86 4.74
N ASP A 14 2.81 -13.49 4.22
CA ASP A 14 2.79 -14.53 3.19
C ASP A 14 2.16 -15.85 3.68
N LYS A 15 2.16 -16.09 4.99
CA LYS A 15 1.60 -17.30 5.62
C LYS A 15 0.20 -17.08 6.18
N MET A 16 -0.34 -15.87 6.07
CA MET A 16 -1.62 -15.49 6.65
C MET A 16 -2.68 -15.35 5.56
N ARG A 17 -3.87 -15.89 5.81
CA ARG A 17 -5.05 -15.54 4.99
C ARG A 17 -5.45 -14.11 5.26
N LEU A 18 -6.06 -13.44 4.29
CA LEU A 18 -6.54 -12.06 4.43
C LEU A 18 -7.43 -11.87 5.66
N SER A 19 -8.35 -12.82 5.91
CA SER A 19 -9.24 -12.77 7.08
C SER A 19 -8.51 -12.78 8.42
N GLN A 20 -7.41 -13.53 8.53
CA GLN A 20 -6.54 -13.53 9.72
C GLN A 20 -5.75 -12.22 9.81
N MET A 21 -5.24 -11.74 8.68
CA MET A 21 -4.46 -10.51 8.58
C MET A 21 -5.25 -9.28 9.06
N VAL A 22 -6.54 -9.17 8.71
CA VAL A 22 -7.41 -8.06 9.15
C VAL A 22 -7.49 -7.98 10.68
N THR A 23 -7.66 -9.12 11.35
CA THR A 23 -7.73 -9.16 12.82
C THR A 23 -6.42 -8.70 13.45
N THR A 24 -5.29 -9.21 12.95
CA THR A 24 -3.95 -8.82 13.42
C THR A 24 -3.66 -7.35 13.16
N TYR A 25 -4.02 -6.85 11.97
CA TYR A 25 -3.88 -5.45 11.59
C TYR A 25 -4.67 -4.53 12.52
N ASN A 26 -5.94 -4.83 12.79
CA ASN A 26 -6.78 -4.01 13.67
C ASN A 26 -6.21 -3.95 15.10
N SER A 27 -5.78 -5.09 15.65
CA SER A 27 -5.09 -5.12 16.94
C SER A 27 -3.81 -4.26 16.94
N LEU A 28 -3.06 -4.28 15.84
CA LEU A 28 -1.82 -3.50 15.71
C LEU A 28 -2.10 -2.00 15.67
N VAL A 29 -3.13 -1.57 14.93
CA VAL A 29 -3.60 -0.18 14.85
C VAL A 29 -4.03 0.33 16.23
N GLU A 30 -4.83 -0.44 16.96
CA GLU A 30 -5.28 -0.06 18.31
C GLU A 30 -4.11 0.06 19.29
N LYS A 31 -3.15 -0.87 19.25
CA LYS A 31 -1.92 -0.78 20.06
C LYS A 31 -1.05 0.41 19.65
N ALA A 32 -0.95 0.74 18.36
CA ALA A 32 -0.21 1.90 17.87
C ALA A 32 -0.82 3.21 18.40
N ARG A 33 -2.14 3.36 18.29
CA ARG A 33 -2.90 4.49 18.83
C ARG A 33 -2.74 4.63 20.34
N ALA A 34 -2.78 3.51 21.06
CA ALA A 34 -2.56 3.47 22.51
C ALA A 34 -1.07 3.55 22.91
N ARG A 35 -0.13 3.60 21.95
CA ARG A 35 1.32 3.58 22.17
C ARG A 35 1.83 2.41 23.00
N LYS A 36 1.19 1.26 22.82
CA LYS A 36 1.53 -0.02 23.46
C LYS A 36 1.98 -1.05 22.43
N LEU A 37 2.72 -0.58 21.41
CA LEU A 37 3.29 -1.48 20.41
C LEU A 37 4.37 -2.36 21.06
N PRO A 38 4.29 -3.69 20.91
CA PRO A 38 5.39 -4.57 21.29
C PRO A 38 6.66 -4.19 20.54
N ALA A 39 7.82 -4.34 21.17
CA ALA A 39 9.12 -4.00 20.56
C ALA A 39 9.35 -4.71 19.22
N ASP A 40 8.88 -5.96 19.07
CA ASP A 40 9.02 -6.73 17.83
C ASP A 40 8.23 -6.15 16.65
N ASN A 41 7.17 -5.39 16.91
CA ASN A 41 6.41 -4.70 15.87
C ASN A 41 7.08 -3.41 15.39
N ASN A 42 8.08 -2.90 16.10
CA ASN A 42 8.87 -1.73 15.68
C ASN A 42 10.13 -2.09 14.90
N ARG A 43 10.42 -3.39 14.72
CA ARG A 43 11.57 -3.83 13.93
C ARG A 43 11.37 -3.53 12.44
N PRO A 44 12.44 -3.31 11.67
CA PRO A 44 12.38 -3.10 10.22
C PRO A 44 11.55 -4.15 9.46
N GLY A 45 10.78 -3.69 8.47
CA GLY A 45 10.07 -4.53 7.51
C GLY A 45 10.77 -4.52 6.14
N ILE A 46 10.46 -5.50 5.29
CA ILE A 46 11.02 -5.57 3.93
C ILE A 46 10.38 -4.55 2.97
N ALA A 47 9.16 -4.10 3.30
CA ALA A 47 8.33 -3.23 2.50
C ALA A 47 7.38 -2.46 3.42
N THR A 48 7.03 -1.23 3.02
CA THR A 48 5.97 -0.44 3.66
C THR A 48 4.85 -0.17 2.69
N VAL A 49 3.62 -0.18 3.20
CA VAL A 49 2.44 0.33 2.47
C VAL A 49 1.98 1.60 3.17
N THR A 50 1.78 2.68 2.40
CA THR A 50 1.30 3.95 2.92
C THR A 50 0.11 4.45 2.10
N ASN A 51 -0.95 4.89 2.77
CA ASN A 51 -2.15 5.40 2.13
C ASN A 51 -2.31 6.88 2.42
N PHE A 52 -1.72 7.72 1.55
CA PHE A 52 -1.89 9.16 1.59
C PHE A 52 -3.24 9.59 0.97
N GLY A 53 -3.93 8.69 0.27
CA GLY A 53 -5.28 8.92 -0.24
C GLY A 53 -6.33 9.24 0.84
N THR A 54 -6.09 8.81 2.08
CA THR A 54 -6.92 9.19 3.24
C THR A 54 -6.96 10.71 3.49
N PHE A 55 -5.96 11.45 3.01
CA PHE A 55 -5.87 12.91 3.08
C PHE A 55 -6.31 13.60 1.78
N GLY A 56 -6.90 12.86 0.83
CA GLY A 56 -7.28 13.38 -0.49
C GLY A 56 -6.10 13.55 -1.46
N ILE A 57 -4.89 13.11 -1.08
CA ILE A 57 -3.70 13.20 -1.93
C ILE A 57 -3.82 12.13 -3.03
N VAL A 58 -3.78 12.55 -4.29
CA VAL A 58 -3.92 11.66 -5.45
C VAL A 58 -2.61 10.99 -5.84
N TRP A 59 -1.47 11.65 -5.61
CA TRP A 59 -0.14 11.13 -5.95
C TRP A 59 0.93 11.66 -4.99
N ALA A 60 1.87 10.80 -4.61
CA ALA A 60 3.05 11.16 -3.84
C ALA A 60 4.17 10.11 -4.01
N THR A 61 5.41 10.54 -3.79
CA THR A 61 6.61 9.70 -3.82
C THR A 61 7.22 9.59 -2.42
N PRO A 62 6.71 8.67 -1.57
CA PRO A 62 7.23 8.49 -0.23
C PRO A 62 8.66 7.97 -0.27
N ILE A 63 9.53 8.48 0.59
CA ILE A 63 10.91 7.99 0.70
C ILE A 63 10.92 6.76 1.62
N PRO A 64 11.49 5.61 1.20
CA PRO A 64 11.72 4.47 2.09
C PRO A 64 12.54 4.88 3.31
N LEU A 65 12.14 4.40 4.48
CA LEU A 65 12.97 4.55 5.68
C LEU A 65 14.29 3.78 5.49
N PRO A 66 15.40 4.17 6.15
CA PRO A 66 16.71 3.59 5.93
C PRO A 66 16.78 2.05 5.99
N GLU A 67 15.91 1.46 6.80
CA GLU A 67 15.79 0.02 7.02
C GLU A 67 14.83 -0.70 6.06
N GLN A 68 14.30 -0.01 5.04
CA GLN A 68 13.28 -0.49 4.11
C GLN A 68 13.75 -0.39 2.66
N ASN A 69 13.43 -1.42 1.88
CA ASN A 69 13.85 -1.54 0.49
C ASN A 69 12.89 -0.83 -0.48
N LEU A 70 11.61 -0.75 -0.11
CA LEU A 70 10.55 -0.16 -0.94
C LEU A 70 9.38 0.36 -0.11
N VAL A 71 8.65 1.31 -0.69
CA VAL A 71 7.38 1.84 -0.18
C VAL A 71 6.36 1.86 -1.31
N LEU A 72 5.24 1.17 -1.10
CA LEU A 72 4.05 1.21 -1.95
C LEU A 72 3.08 2.27 -1.42
N GLY A 73 2.81 3.29 -2.23
CA GLY A 73 1.85 4.35 -1.97
C GLY A 73 0.50 4.08 -2.63
N LEU A 74 -0.58 4.40 -1.92
CA LEU A 74 -1.95 4.44 -2.44
C LEU A 74 -2.49 5.86 -2.38
N GLY A 75 -2.85 6.40 -3.55
CA GLY A 75 -3.53 7.68 -3.71
C GLY A 75 -5.04 7.60 -3.51
N ALA A 76 -5.66 8.77 -3.40
CA ALA A 76 -7.09 8.90 -3.26
C ALA A 76 -7.81 8.42 -4.54
N GLY A 77 -8.89 7.66 -4.37
CA GLY A 77 -9.74 7.25 -5.47
C GLY A 77 -10.52 8.44 -6.05
N MET A 78 -10.38 8.66 -7.35
CA MET A 78 -11.01 9.77 -8.08
C MET A 78 -11.95 9.24 -9.17
N LYS A 79 -13.01 9.99 -9.47
CA LYS A 79 -13.83 9.73 -10.65
C LYS A 79 -13.10 10.24 -11.90
N THR A 80 -12.70 9.32 -12.76
CA THR A 80 -11.89 9.59 -13.95
C THR A 80 -12.67 9.17 -15.20
N PRO A 81 -12.69 9.99 -16.27
CA PRO A 81 -13.28 9.56 -17.54
C PRO A 81 -12.42 8.47 -18.16
N HIS A 82 -13.04 7.33 -18.45
CA HIS A 82 -12.40 6.20 -19.13
C HIS A 82 -13.13 5.91 -20.44
N TRP A 83 -12.39 5.79 -21.53
CA TRP A 83 -12.96 5.39 -22.81
C TRP A 83 -13.32 3.90 -22.80
N SER A 84 -14.61 3.56 -22.86
CA SER A 84 -15.04 2.18 -23.02
C SER A 84 -15.22 1.85 -24.50
N ALA A 85 -14.45 0.88 -24.99
CA ALA A 85 -14.57 0.36 -26.35
C ALA A 85 -15.89 -0.42 -26.57
N GLU A 86 -16.48 -1.00 -25.52
CA GLU A 86 -17.72 -1.79 -25.62
C GLU A 86 -18.94 -0.93 -25.92
N VAL A 87 -19.01 0.26 -25.32
CA VAL A 87 -20.12 1.22 -25.49
C VAL A 87 -19.75 2.44 -26.33
N ASN A 88 -18.50 2.49 -26.82
CA ASN A 88 -17.96 3.57 -27.66
C ASN A 88 -18.17 4.99 -27.09
N GLN A 89 -17.99 5.15 -25.78
CA GLN A 89 -18.16 6.41 -25.06
C GLN A 89 -17.28 6.49 -23.82
N PHE A 90 -17.09 7.71 -23.29
CA PHE A 90 -16.49 7.89 -21.97
C PHE A 90 -17.46 7.49 -20.86
N ILE A 91 -16.98 6.65 -19.94
CA ILE A 91 -17.70 6.25 -18.73
C ILE A 91 -16.90 6.70 -17.49
N PRO A 92 -17.57 7.07 -16.39
CA PRO A 92 -16.88 7.42 -15.15
C PRO A 92 -16.42 6.16 -14.42
N LEU A 93 -15.12 6.00 -14.19
CA LEU A 93 -14.55 4.96 -13.33
C LEU A 93 -13.97 5.57 -12.05
N THR A 94 -14.01 4.84 -10.95
CA THR A 94 -13.18 5.19 -9.79
C THR A 94 -11.78 4.64 -10.04
N MET A 95 -10.78 5.51 -10.12
CA MET A 95 -9.37 5.14 -10.31
C MET A 95 -8.54 5.67 -9.15
N ALA A 96 -7.54 4.91 -8.70
CA ALA A 96 -6.56 5.34 -7.71
C ALA A 96 -5.17 5.07 -8.26
N GLU A 97 -4.21 5.96 -7.95
CA GLU A 97 -2.83 5.77 -8.37
C GLU A 97 -2.06 4.96 -7.34
N LEU A 98 -1.26 4.00 -7.83
CA LEU A 98 -0.27 3.28 -7.05
C LEU A 98 1.11 3.85 -7.37
N THR A 99 1.86 4.22 -6.33
CA THR A 99 3.24 4.69 -6.48
C THR A 99 4.19 3.71 -5.80
N LEU A 100 5.34 3.44 -6.41
CA LEU A 100 6.36 2.59 -5.81
C LEU A 100 7.68 3.34 -5.79
N SER A 101 8.18 3.65 -4.60
CA SER A 101 9.53 4.15 -4.39
C SER A 101 10.39 3.02 -3.87
N PHE A 102 11.55 2.80 -4.46
CA PHE A 102 12.41 1.66 -4.16
C PHE A 102 13.89 2.02 -4.34
N ASP A 103 14.76 1.28 -3.66
CA ASP A 103 16.20 1.41 -3.86
C ASP A 103 16.61 0.74 -5.18
N HIS A 104 17.06 1.56 -6.14
CA HIS A 104 17.40 1.10 -7.49
C HIS A 104 18.69 0.27 -7.54
N ARG A 105 19.44 0.17 -6.43
CA ARG A 105 20.62 -0.70 -6.30
C ARG A 105 20.25 -2.17 -6.11
N ILE A 106 19.03 -2.46 -5.67
CA ILE A 106 18.54 -3.81 -5.35
C ILE A 106 17.39 -4.27 -6.23
N LEU A 107 16.64 -3.34 -6.84
CA LEU A 107 15.51 -3.61 -7.72
C LEU A 107 15.62 -2.72 -8.96
N ASP A 108 15.30 -3.26 -10.14
CA ASP A 108 15.23 -2.49 -11.37
C ASP A 108 13.79 -2.10 -11.75
N GLY A 109 13.66 -1.21 -12.73
CA GLY A 109 12.36 -0.74 -13.22
C GLY A 109 11.45 -1.84 -13.78
N GLY A 110 12.02 -2.91 -14.34
CA GLY A 110 11.27 -4.05 -14.85
C GLY A 110 10.64 -4.87 -13.71
N GLY A 111 11.39 -5.13 -12.65
CA GLY A 111 10.93 -5.78 -11.43
C GLY A 111 9.86 -4.94 -10.72
N ALA A 112 10.10 -3.64 -10.56
CA ALA A 112 9.14 -2.70 -10.00
C ALA A 112 7.82 -2.66 -10.81
N GLY A 113 7.92 -2.60 -12.14
CA GLY A 113 6.76 -2.61 -13.04
C GLY A 113 5.94 -3.90 -12.96
N ARG A 114 6.59 -5.07 -12.87
CA ARG A 114 5.90 -6.36 -12.68
C ARG A 114 5.18 -6.42 -11.33
N LEU A 115 5.82 -5.94 -10.25
CA LEU A 115 5.21 -5.89 -8.93
C LEU A 115 3.95 -5.00 -8.93
N LEU A 116 4.06 -3.78 -9.46
CA LEU A 116 2.92 -2.86 -9.56
C LEU A 116 1.78 -3.43 -10.40
N SER A 117 2.10 -4.02 -11.55
CA SER A 117 1.11 -4.65 -12.43
C SER A 117 0.40 -5.78 -11.70
N ARG A 118 1.14 -6.65 -11.01
CA ARG A 118 0.55 -7.76 -10.25
C ARG A 118 -0.35 -7.28 -9.12
N VAL A 119 0.06 -6.25 -8.38
CA VAL A 119 -0.78 -5.66 -7.33
C VAL A 119 -2.05 -5.07 -7.94
N ALA A 120 -1.96 -4.33 -9.04
CA ALA A 120 -3.12 -3.77 -9.73
C ALA A 120 -4.08 -4.87 -10.21
N GLU A 121 -3.59 -5.93 -10.87
CA GLU A 121 -4.41 -7.07 -11.28
C GLU A 121 -5.17 -7.72 -10.13
N LEU A 122 -4.49 -7.95 -9.00
CA LEU A 122 -5.10 -8.54 -7.81
C LEU A 122 -6.20 -7.64 -7.22
N LEU A 123 -6.00 -6.32 -7.23
CA LEU A 123 -6.99 -5.36 -6.75
C LEU A 123 -8.20 -5.21 -7.70
N GLN A 124 -8.03 -5.50 -8.99
CA GLN A 124 -9.14 -5.51 -9.97
C GLN A 124 -9.98 -6.80 -9.91
N SER A 125 -9.51 -7.85 -9.25
CA SER A 125 -10.23 -9.10 -9.05
C SER A 125 -10.05 -9.63 -7.61
N PRO A 126 -10.50 -8.87 -6.59
CA PRO A 126 -10.24 -9.20 -5.19
C PRO A 126 -10.89 -10.52 -4.76
N GLU A 127 -11.89 -11.02 -5.47
CA GLU A 127 -12.52 -12.32 -5.24
C GLU A 127 -11.59 -13.52 -5.49
N LYS A 128 -10.45 -13.29 -6.15
CA LYS A 128 -9.43 -14.33 -6.45
C LYS A 128 -8.32 -14.40 -5.39
N LEU A 129 -8.40 -13.59 -4.33
CA LEU A 129 -7.42 -13.50 -3.23
C LEU A 129 -7.76 -14.38 -2.02
#